data_AF-A0A7V9NRG9-F1
#
_entry.id   AF-A0A7V9NRG9-F1
#
_cell.length_a   1.000
_cell.length_b   1.000
_cell.length_c   1.000
_cell.angle_alpha   90.00
_cell.angle_beta   90.00
_cell.angle_gamma   90.00
#
_symmetry.space_group_name_H-M   'P 1'
#
loop_
_entity.id
_entity.type
_entity.pdbx_description
1 polymer ?
#
loop_
_entity_poly.entity_id
_entity_poly.type
_entity_poly.pdbx_seq_one_letter_code
_entity_poly.pdbx_strand_id
1 'polypeptide(L)' 'MTDPDDEALEHGTRVEVRQRFDGRWARGFTIEHARDDGYVVRRDLDGSVLPEQFSAADIRHERRKRNMWWA' A
#
# COMPACT_ATOMS: atom_id res chain seq x y z
N MET A 1 -11.77 19.18 -12.79
CA MET A 1 -10.94 18.24 -13.55
C MET A 1 -9.82 17.85 -12.60
N THR A 2 -10.11 16.92 -11.69
CA THR A 2 -9.14 16.37 -10.72
C THR A 2 -8.61 15.11 -11.36
N ASP A 3 -7.31 15.06 -11.63
CA ASP A 3 -6.62 13.86 -12.07
C ASP A 3 -6.91 12.72 -11.08
N PRO A 4 -7.38 11.54 -11.52
CA PRO A 4 -7.74 10.42 -10.64
C PRO A 4 -6.53 9.74 -9.97
N ASP A 5 -5.30 10.25 -10.13
CA ASP A 5 -4.10 9.67 -9.53
C ASP A 5 -3.83 10.20 -8.10
N ASP A 6 -4.63 11.16 -7.61
CA ASP A 6 -4.75 11.49 -6.17
C ASP A 6 -5.77 10.55 -5.48
N GLU A 7 -5.96 9.35 -6.04
CA GLU A 7 -6.83 8.30 -5.51
C GLU A 7 -6.28 7.84 -4.16
N ALA A 8 -6.85 8.40 -3.09
CA ALA A 8 -6.72 7.85 -1.75
C ALA A 8 -6.85 6.33 -1.82
N LEU A 9 -5.80 5.65 -1.35
CA LEU A 9 -5.69 4.21 -1.40
C LEU A 9 -6.91 3.56 -0.72
N GLU A 10 -7.79 2.96 -1.53
CA GLU A 10 -9.03 2.37 -1.03
C GLU A 10 -8.77 1.08 -0.24
N HIS A 11 -9.66 0.74 0.68
CA HIS A 11 -9.64 -0.53 1.40
C HIS A 11 -9.58 -1.71 0.42
N GLY A 12 -8.70 -2.67 0.68
CA GLY A 12 -8.45 -3.82 -0.20
C GLY A 12 -7.40 -3.57 -1.28
N THR A 13 -6.88 -2.35 -1.43
CA THR A 13 -5.80 -2.06 -2.38
C THR A 13 -4.49 -2.64 -1.90
N ARG A 14 -3.78 -3.34 -2.80
CA ARG A 14 -2.47 -3.93 -2.50
C ARG A 14 -1.38 -2.88 -2.63
N VAL A 15 -0.57 -2.77 -1.59
CA VAL A 15 0.42 -1.73 -1.40
C VAL A 15 1.75 -2.29 -0.94
N GLU A 16 2.78 -1.49 -1.15
CA GLU A 16 4.12 -1.69 -0.62
C GLU A 16 4.33 -0.66 0.49
N VAL A 17 4.82 -1.11 1.65
CA VAL A 17 5.17 -0.22 2.77
C VAL A 17 6.67 -0.07 2.87
N ARG A 18 7.14 1.13 3.20
CA ARG A 18 8.55 1.41 3.41
C ARG A 18 8.96 1.00 4.82
N GLN A 19 9.93 0.09 4.90
CA GLN A 19 10.48 -0.32 6.19
C GLN A 19 11.44 0.75 6.72
N ARG A 20 11.13 1.34 7.89
CA ARG A 20 11.96 2.36 8.54
C ARG A 20 13.39 1.93 8.89
N PHE A 21 13.62 0.64 9.10
CA PHE A 21 14.94 0.10 9.50
C PHE A 21 15.93 0.06 8.33
N ASP A 22 15.47 -0.37 7.16
CA ASP A 22 16.32 -0.59 5.98
C ASP A 22 16.02 0.39 4.83
N GLY A 23 14.98 1.22 4.96
CA GLY A 23 14.46 2.08 3.90
C GLY A 23 13.89 1.33 2.69
N ARG A 24 13.80 0.00 2.75
CA ARG A 24 13.33 -0.87 1.66
C ARG A 24 11.82 -0.95 1.63
N TRP A 25 11.25 -1.00 0.42
CA TRP A 25 9.84 -1.26 0.20
C TRP A 25 9.57 -2.76 0.35
N ALA A 26 8.59 -3.09 1.19
CA ALA A 26 8.11 -4.44 1.38
C ALA A 26 6.72 -4.55 0.76
N ARG A 27 6.53 -5.55 -0.11
CA ARG A 27 5.26 -5.87 -0.77
C ARG A 27 4.42 -6.85 0.03
N GLY A 28 3.18 -7.08 -0.41
CA GLY A 28 2.27 -8.00 0.27
C GLY A 28 1.57 -7.33 1.45
N PHE A 29 1.25 -6.05 1.32
CA PHE A 29 0.39 -5.34 2.26
C PHE A 29 -0.88 -4.94 1.52
N THR A 30 -1.96 -4.82 2.26
CA THR A 30 -3.26 -4.45 1.73
C THR A 30 -3.85 -3.38 2.64
N ILE A 31 -4.45 -2.35 2.07
CA ILE A 31 -5.05 -1.27 2.86
C ILE A 31 -6.25 -1.82 3.62
N GLU A 32 -6.20 -1.74 4.94
CA GLU A 32 -7.31 -2.12 5.81
C GLU A 32 -8.17 -0.90 6.17
N HIS A 33 -7.56 0.28 6.31
CA HIS A 33 -8.32 1.50 6.52
C HIS A 33 -7.55 2.73 6.07
N ALA A 34 -8.18 3.57 5.25
CA ALA A 34 -7.69 4.92 5.00
C ALA A 34 -8.20 5.84 6.12
N ARG A 35 -7.29 6.59 6.73
CA ARG A 35 -7.57 7.66 7.70
C ARG A 35 -7.13 8.99 7.08
N ASP A 36 -7.62 10.09 7.63
CA ASP A 36 -7.29 11.44 7.15
C ASP A 36 -5.78 11.74 7.24
N ASP A 37 -5.11 11.19 8.27
CA ASP A 37 -3.69 11.42 8.57
C ASP A 37 -2.76 10.30 8.04
N GLY A 38 -3.32 9.25 7.42
CA GLY A 38 -2.52 8.13 6.93
C GLY A 38 -3.30 6.84 6.67
N TYR A 39 -2.57 5.74 6.57
CA TYR A 39 -3.13 4.47 6.13
C TYR A 39 -2.77 3.34 7.08
N VAL A 40 -3.78 2.54 7.41
CA VAL A 40 -3.64 1.29 8.13
C VAL A 40 -3.58 0.17 7.09
N VAL A 41 -2.54 -0.64 7.17
CA VAL A 41 -2.35 -1.79 6.28
C VAL A 41 -2.39 -3.11 7.04
N ARG A 42 -2.88 -4.13 6.35
CA ARG A 42 -2.79 -5.52 6.73
C ARG A 42 -1.66 -6.19 5.96
N ARG A 43 -0.79 -6.90 6.66
CA ARG A 43 0.26 -7.72 6.05
C ARG A 43 -0.34 -9.04 5.58
N ASP A 44 -0.32 -9.29 4.28
CA ASP A 44 -0.86 -10.49 3.64
C ASP A 44 -0.16 -11.78 4.10
N LEU A 45 1.15 -11.69 4.38
CA LEU A 45 1.98 -12.82 4.80
C LEU A 45 1.45 -13.57 6.04
N ASP A 46 0.82 -12.84 6.95
CA ASP A 46 0.43 -13.32 8.27
C ASP A 46 -1.00 -12.90 8.65
N GLY A 47 -1.67 -12.11 7.80
CA GLY A 47 -3.00 -11.56 8.07
C GLY A 47 -3.03 -10.49 9.16
N SER A 48 -1.90 -10.20 9.82
CA SER A 48 -1.85 -9.19 10.88
C SER A 48 -2.02 -7.77 10.35
N VAL A 49 -2.97 -7.04 10.94
CA VAL A 49 -3.12 -5.59 10.74
C VAL A 49 -2.03 -4.87 11.53
N LEU A 50 -1.26 -4.03 10.86
CA LEU A 50 -0.26 -3.23 11.51
C LEU A 50 -0.95 -2.13 12.34
N PRO A 51 -0.68 -2.02 13.65
CA PRO A 51 -1.19 -0.92 14.46
C PRO A 51 -0.48 0.41 14.15
N GLU A 52 0.64 0.36 13.42
CA GLU A 52 1.36 1.54 12.94
C GLU A 52 0.60 2.18 11.78
N GLN A 53 0.39 3.49 11.87
CA GLN A 53 -0.17 4.29 10.79
C GLN A 53 0.97 4.70 9.86
N PHE A 54 0.85 4.37 8.58
CA PHE A 54 1.83 4.75 7.58
C PHE A 54 1.34 6.00 6.84
N SER A 55 2.20 7.00 6.73
CA SER A 55 1.91 8.18 5.92
C SER A 55 1.89 7.82 4.43
N ALA A 56 1.26 8.67 3.61
CA ALA A 56 1.27 8.51 2.16
C ALA A 56 2.69 8.45 1.55
N ALA A 57 3.71 8.99 2.23
CA ALA A 57 5.11 8.90 1.81
C ALA A 57 5.74 7.51 2.04
N ASP A 58 5.23 6.75 3.01
CA ASP A 58 5.71 5.41 3.37
C ASP A 58 4.83 4.30 2.79
N ILE A 59 3.73 4.66 2.12
CA ILE A 59 2.92 3.73 1.33
C ILE A 59 3.05 4.05 -0.15
N ARG A 60 3.13 3.01 -0.96
CA ARG A 60 3.04 3.13 -2.41
C ARG A 60 2.16 2.02 -2.96
N HIS A 61 1.38 2.32 -4.00
CA HIS A 61 0.66 1.29 -4.75
C HIS A 61 1.62 0.19 -5.19
N GLU A 62 1.27 -1.07 -4.90
CA GLU A 62 2.00 -2.19 -5.48
C GLU A 62 1.79 -2.08 -6.99
N ARG A 63 2.83 -1.64 -7.69
CA ARG A 63 2.75 -1.50 -9.14
C ARG A 63 2.68 -2.92 -9.66
N ARG A 64 1.46 -3.44 -9.87
CA ARG A 64 1.23 -4.78 -10.40
C ARG A 64 2.06 -4.84 -11.67
N LYS A 65 3.19 -5.57 -11.66
CA LYS A 65 3.90 -5.84 -12.90
C LYS A 65 2.87 -6.54 -13.76
N ARG A 66 2.39 -5.82 -14.77
CA ARG A 66 1.70 -6.35 -15.94
C ARG A 66 2.71 -7.29 -16.60
N ASN A 67 2.92 -8.47 -16.02
CA ASN A 67 3.64 -9.55 -16.65
C ASN A 67 2.69 -10.07 -17.73
N MET A 68 2.78 -9.40 -18.89
CA MET A 68 2.89 -10.03 -20.20
C MET A 68 1.81 -11.08 -20.48
N TRP A 69 0.61 -10.60 -20.77
CA TRP A 69 -0.31 -11.29 -21.67
C TRP A 69 0.09 -10.90 -23.09
N TRP A 70 1.11 -11.57 -23.62
CA TRP A 70 1.25 -11.80 -25.06
C TRP A 70 2.06 -13.09 -25.23
N ALA A 71 1.38 -14.14 -25.67
CA ALA A 71 1.83 -15.27 -26.49
C ALA A 71 0.64 -16.21 -26.63
#